data_AF-A0A623SJ96-F1
#
_entry.id   AF-A0A623SJ96-F1
#
_cell.length_a   1.000
_cell.length_b   1.000
_cell.length_c   1.000
_cell.angle_alpha   90.00
_cell.angle_beta   90.00
_cell.angle_gamma   90.00
#
_symmetry.space_group_name_H-M   'P 1'
#
loop_
_entity.id
_entity.type
_entity.pdbx_description
1 polymer ?
#
loop_
_entity_poly.entity_id
_entity_poly.type
_entity_poly.pdbx_seq_one_letter_code
_entity_poly.pdbx_strand_id
1 'polypeptide(L)'
;SHNGLPEDSDDARHYLAEHDDALAFARSNRALIARRILQQLRAEGEPRLDVAHNFVEPCTVAGEAGWLHRKGATPDGQGLVIIPGSRGDYSWLVKPVVSEESLFSLAHGAGRKWMRTECKDRLSAKFTPRQLCRTGMGSRVICRDRQLIYEEAPQAYKSIDSVVDCLADAGLITPVACLRPVLTLKTSGEKSA
;
A
#
# COMPACT_ATOMS: atom_id res chain seq x y z
N SER A 1 4.59 25.39 7.40
CA SER A 1 3.19 25.66 7.76
C SER A 1 2.37 24.43 7.39
N HIS A 2 1.43 23.99 8.22
CA HIS A 2 0.48 22.91 7.89
C HIS A 2 -0.81 23.45 7.23
N ASN A 3 -0.82 24.72 6.82
CA ASN A 3 -1.98 25.34 6.20
C ASN A 3 -2.17 24.78 4.78
N GLY A 4 -3.43 24.59 4.38
CA GLY A 4 -3.79 24.28 3.00
C GLY A 4 -3.53 25.47 2.06
N LEU A 5 -3.59 25.20 0.76
CA LEU A 5 -3.50 26.21 -0.29
C LEU A 5 -4.93 26.60 -0.72
N PRO A 6 -5.23 27.89 -0.98
CA PRO A 6 -6.47 28.28 -1.62
C PRO A 6 -6.58 27.63 -3.00
N GLU A 7 -7.70 27.01 -3.32
CA GLU A 7 -7.92 26.25 -4.56
C GLU A 7 -7.58 27.06 -5.82
N ASP A 8 -7.99 28.33 -5.86
CA ASP A 8 -7.78 29.22 -7.02
C ASP A 8 -6.39 29.87 -7.07
N SER A 9 -5.48 29.53 -6.16
CA SER A 9 -4.13 30.13 -6.12
C SER A 9 -3.19 29.54 -7.17
N ASP A 10 -2.17 30.32 -7.55
CA ASP A 10 -1.07 29.82 -8.39
C ASP A 10 -0.31 28.68 -7.70
N ASP A 11 -0.14 28.76 -6.37
CA ASP A 11 0.51 27.73 -5.58
C ASP A 11 -0.25 26.40 -5.64
N ALA A 12 -1.59 26.42 -5.57
CA ALA A 12 -2.40 25.20 -5.68
C ALA A 12 -2.29 24.58 -7.08
N ARG A 13 -2.37 25.39 -8.14
CA ARG A 13 -2.16 24.91 -9.52
C ARG A 13 -0.78 24.30 -9.72
N HIS A 14 0.26 24.95 -9.19
CA HIS A 14 1.62 24.45 -9.26
C HIS A 14 1.78 23.13 -8.50
N TYR A 15 1.26 23.05 -7.28
CA TYR A 15 1.26 21.83 -6.48
C TYR A 15 0.56 20.67 -7.19
N LEU A 16 -0.60 20.90 -7.81
CA LEU A 16 -1.35 19.87 -8.53
C LEU A 16 -0.58 19.35 -9.76
N ALA A 17 0.12 20.22 -10.48
CA ALA A 17 0.98 19.81 -11.59
C ALA A 17 2.15 18.92 -11.11
N GLU A 18 2.87 19.33 -10.06
CA GLU A 18 3.96 18.52 -9.49
C GLU A 18 3.45 17.21 -8.90
N HIS A 19 2.27 17.22 -8.29
CA HIS A 19 1.57 16.05 -7.80
C HIS A 19 1.28 15.04 -8.92
N ASP A 20 0.75 15.50 -10.06
CA ASP A 20 0.43 14.64 -11.20
C ASP A 20 1.70 14.06 -11.85
N ASP A 21 2.77 14.86 -11.94
CA ASP A 21 4.09 14.38 -12.36
C ASP A 21 4.63 13.30 -11.42
N ALA A 22 4.47 13.47 -10.10
CA ALA A 22 4.86 12.48 -9.11
C ALA A 22 4.07 11.17 -9.23
N LEU A 23 2.77 11.25 -9.55
CA LEU A 23 1.94 10.07 -9.82
C LEU A 23 2.37 9.34 -11.10
N ALA A 24 2.66 10.09 -12.18
CA ALA A 24 3.15 9.54 -13.43
C ALA A 24 4.52 8.85 -13.25
N PHE A 25 5.42 9.47 -12.49
CA PHE A 25 6.68 8.88 -12.08
C PHE A 25 6.46 7.59 -11.28
N ALA A 26 5.57 7.60 -10.28
CA ALA A 26 5.29 6.45 -9.43
C ALA A 26 4.74 5.25 -10.24
N ARG A 27 3.84 5.52 -11.20
CA ARG A 27 3.32 4.51 -12.14
C ARG A 27 4.44 3.90 -12.99
N SER A 28 5.28 4.75 -13.58
CA SER A 28 6.43 4.32 -14.40
C SER A 28 7.43 3.51 -13.59
N ASN A 29 7.70 3.91 -12.34
CA ASN A 29 8.57 3.19 -11.43
C ASN A 29 8.01 1.79 -11.11
N ARG A 30 6.71 1.66 -10.80
CA ARG A 30 6.07 0.35 -10.56
C ARG A 30 6.13 -0.55 -11.81
N ALA A 31 5.89 0.00 -12.99
CA ALA A 31 6.01 -0.74 -14.25
C ALA A 31 7.44 -1.27 -14.48
N LEU A 32 8.47 -0.44 -14.23
CA LEU A 32 9.86 -0.84 -14.35
C LEU A 32 10.25 -1.92 -13.32
N ILE A 33 9.77 -1.80 -12.07
CA ILE A 33 9.98 -2.81 -11.03
C ILE A 33 9.37 -4.15 -11.46
N ALA A 34 8.11 -4.15 -11.91
CA ALA A 34 7.43 -5.35 -12.39
C ALA A 34 8.20 -6.01 -13.55
N ARG A 35 8.62 -5.22 -14.55
CA ARG A 35 9.43 -5.70 -15.67
C ARG A 35 10.74 -6.34 -15.21
N ARG A 36 11.46 -5.72 -14.27
CA ARG A 36 12.72 -6.26 -13.74
C ARG A 36 12.49 -7.56 -12.96
N ILE A 37 11.40 -7.66 -12.20
CA ILE A 37 11.03 -8.90 -11.50
C ILE A 37 10.76 -10.02 -12.51
N LEU A 38 9.94 -9.77 -13.53
CA LEU A 38 9.62 -10.74 -14.58
C LEU A 38 10.88 -11.21 -15.32
N GLN A 39 11.80 -10.29 -15.66
CA GLN A 39 13.11 -10.63 -16.26
C GLN A 39 13.94 -11.57 -15.37
N GLN A 40 14.01 -11.31 -14.07
CA GLN A 40 14.76 -12.17 -13.13
C GLN A 40 14.10 -13.53 -12.95
N LEU A 41 12.77 -13.59 -13.00
CA LEU A 41 12.01 -14.84 -12.96
C LEU A 41 11.99 -15.60 -14.29
N ARG A 42 12.49 -14.99 -15.38
CA ARG A 42 12.36 -15.50 -16.75
C ARG A 42 10.91 -15.85 -17.09
N ALA A 43 10.01 -14.97 -16.67
CA ALA A 43 8.57 -15.12 -16.82
C ALA A 43 7.99 -13.99 -17.67
N GLU A 44 6.85 -14.27 -18.27
CA GLU A 44 6.00 -13.27 -18.90
C GLU A 44 4.87 -12.87 -17.94
N GLY A 45 4.35 -11.66 -18.12
CA GLY A 45 3.28 -11.14 -17.30
C GLY A 45 2.75 -9.82 -17.84
N GLU A 46 1.47 -9.58 -17.57
CA GLU A 46 0.77 -8.35 -17.95
C GLU A 46 0.27 -7.63 -16.70
N PRO A 47 0.21 -6.28 -16.72
CA PRO A 47 -0.35 -5.54 -15.61
C PRO A 47 -1.85 -5.85 -15.47
N ARG A 48 -2.26 -6.35 -14.30
CA ARG A 48 -3.67 -6.60 -13.97
C ARG A 48 -4.30 -5.53 -13.10
N LEU A 49 -3.51 -4.91 -12.23
CA LEU A 49 -3.99 -3.90 -11.30
C LEU A 49 -2.86 -2.92 -10.97
N ASP A 50 -3.19 -1.64 -10.94
CA ASP A 50 -2.30 -0.57 -10.47
C ASP A 50 -3.13 0.56 -9.86
N VAL A 51 -3.16 0.63 -8.52
CA VAL A 51 -4.01 1.57 -7.77
C VAL A 51 -3.14 2.45 -6.87
N ALA A 52 -3.27 3.76 -7.04
CA ALA A 52 -2.68 4.74 -6.13
C ALA A 52 -3.49 4.84 -4.83
N HIS A 53 -2.82 5.13 -3.72
CA HIS A 53 -3.48 5.30 -2.42
C HIS A 53 -3.03 6.56 -1.65
N ASN A 54 -2.19 7.38 -2.28
CA ASN A 54 -1.77 8.69 -1.78
C ASN A 54 -1.85 9.67 -2.94
N PHE A 55 -2.92 10.46 -3.01
CA PHE A 55 -3.15 11.45 -4.05
C PHE A 55 -4.33 12.35 -3.71
N VAL A 56 -4.49 13.42 -4.46
CA VAL A 56 -5.61 14.36 -4.40
C VAL A 56 -6.29 14.38 -5.76
N GLU A 57 -7.62 14.37 -5.80
CA GLU A 57 -8.39 14.46 -7.04
C GLU A 57 -9.64 15.34 -6.87
N PRO A 58 -10.16 15.97 -7.93
CA PRO A 58 -11.45 16.64 -7.87
C PRO A 58 -12.55 15.61 -7.63
N CYS A 59 -13.53 15.97 -6.81
CA CYS A 59 -14.64 15.11 -6.42
C CYS A 59 -15.92 15.92 -6.22
N THR A 60 -17.07 15.25 -6.29
CA THR A 60 -18.36 15.81 -5.90
C THR A 60 -19.01 14.88 -4.89
N VAL A 61 -19.35 15.40 -3.72
CA VAL A 61 -19.99 14.65 -2.62
C VAL A 61 -21.21 15.46 -2.18
N ALA A 62 -22.37 14.83 -2.11
CA ALA A 62 -23.64 15.46 -1.77
C ALA A 62 -23.98 16.70 -2.63
N GLY A 63 -23.50 16.74 -3.88
CA GLY A 63 -23.66 17.87 -4.79
C GLY A 63 -22.66 19.02 -4.57
N GLU A 64 -21.75 18.91 -3.61
CA GLU A 64 -20.69 19.89 -3.35
C GLU A 64 -19.41 19.47 -4.09
N ALA A 65 -18.92 20.35 -4.97
CA ALA A 65 -17.65 20.16 -5.65
C ALA A 65 -16.49 20.52 -4.71
N GLY A 66 -15.41 19.75 -4.77
CA GLY A 66 -14.20 20.01 -4.01
C GLY A 66 -13.09 19.02 -4.33
N TRP A 67 -12.17 18.85 -3.37
CA TRP A 67 -10.99 18.00 -3.52
C TRP A 67 -11.00 16.85 -2.51
N LEU A 68 -10.82 15.63 -3.02
CA LEU A 68 -10.73 14.44 -2.21
C LEU A 68 -9.26 14.06 -2.00
N HIS A 69 -8.80 14.20 -0.76
CA HIS A 69 -7.45 13.83 -0.35
C HIS A 69 -7.43 12.39 0.14
N ARG A 70 -6.74 11.50 -0.56
CA ARG A 70 -6.47 10.14 -0.10
C ARG A 70 -5.06 10.04 0.45
N LYS A 71 -4.95 9.55 1.68
CA LYS A 71 -3.67 9.19 2.31
C LYS A 71 -3.80 7.83 2.97
N GLY A 72 -3.27 6.80 2.32
CA GLY A 72 -3.50 5.41 2.71
C GLY A 72 -4.94 4.96 2.47
N ALA A 73 -5.58 5.44 1.41
CA ALA A 73 -6.92 5.02 1.00
C ALA A 73 -6.96 4.79 -0.51
N THR A 74 -7.64 3.74 -0.96
CA THR A 74 -7.78 3.40 -2.39
C THR A 74 -9.17 3.76 -2.90
N PRO A 75 -9.33 4.20 -4.15
CA PRO A 75 -10.65 4.41 -4.77
C PRO A 75 -11.50 3.15 -4.81
N ASP A 76 -12.82 3.30 -4.69
CA ASP A 76 -13.78 2.19 -4.85
C ASP A 76 -14.41 2.10 -6.26
N GLY A 77 -14.30 3.17 -7.06
CA GLY A 77 -14.89 3.24 -8.41
C GLY A 77 -14.01 2.70 -9.56
N GLN A 78 -12.82 2.16 -9.29
CA GLN A 78 -11.82 1.80 -10.32
C GLN A 78 -11.72 0.29 -10.61
N GLY A 79 -12.75 -0.48 -10.25
CA GLY A 79 -12.79 -1.93 -10.41
C GLY A 79 -12.24 -2.66 -9.18
N LEU A 80 -11.56 -3.79 -9.38
CA LEU A 80 -11.02 -4.58 -8.27
C LEU A 80 -9.89 -3.84 -7.55
N VAL A 81 -9.77 -4.06 -6.25
CA VAL A 81 -8.73 -3.46 -5.40
C VAL A 81 -7.98 -4.56 -4.66
N ILE A 82 -6.67 -4.39 -4.49
CA ILE A 82 -5.87 -5.24 -3.61
C ILE A 82 -5.64 -4.53 -2.27
N ILE A 83 -5.98 -5.21 -1.17
CA ILE A 83 -5.70 -4.78 0.20
C ILE A 83 -4.56 -5.67 0.72
N PRO A 84 -3.31 -5.21 0.68
CA PRO A 84 -2.15 -5.94 1.16
C PRO A 84 -2.10 -6.00 2.69
N GLY A 85 -1.81 -7.20 3.20
CA GLY A 85 -1.39 -7.40 4.57
C GLY A 85 0.09 -7.10 4.79
N SER A 86 0.64 -7.66 5.87
CA SER A 86 2.08 -7.62 6.11
C SER A 86 2.84 -8.60 5.20
N ARG A 87 4.18 -8.55 5.19
CA ARG A 87 5.01 -9.53 4.44
C ARG A 87 4.81 -10.99 4.86
N GLY A 88 4.22 -11.23 6.02
CA GLY A 88 3.92 -12.55 6.56
C GLY A 88 2.44 -12.76 6.82
N ASP A 89 1.59 -12.03 6.11
CA ASP A 89 0.13 -12.15 6.16
C ASP A 89 -0.45 -12.19 4.74
N TYR A 90 -1.73 -12.48 4.60
CA TYR A 90 -2.41 -12.53 3.30
C TYR A 90 -2.55 -11.14 2.66
N SER A 91 -2.78 -11.11 1.34
CA SER A 91 -3.32 -9.94 0.63
C SER A 91 -4.67 -10.31 0.04
N TRP A 92 -5.63 -9.41 0.10
CA TRP A 92 -6.99 -9.68 -0.37
C TRP A 92 -7.28 -8.91 -1.65
N LEU A 93 -7.75 -9.60 -2.68
CA LEU A 93 -8.39 -9.00 -3.84
C LEU A 93 -9.88 -8.86 -3.53
N VAL A 94 -10.40 -7.66 -3.66
CA VAL A 94 -11.78 -7.33 -3.29
C VAL A 94 -12.48 -6.58 -4.41
N LYS A 95 -13.78 -6.75 -4.51
CA LYS A 95 -14.66 -5.94 -5.34
C LYS A 95 -15.28 -4.86 -4.44
N PRO A 96 -14.98 -3.58 -4.65
CA PRO A 96 -15.61 -2.51 -3.91
C PRO A 96 -17.11 -2.38 -4.21
N VAL A 97 -17.84 -1.88 -3.23
CA VAL A 97 -19.17 -1.30 -3.40
C VAL A 97 -18.96 0.21 -3.38
N VAL A 98 -19.28 0.87 -4.49
CA VAL A 98 -19.14 2.32 -4.61
C VAL A 98 -20.05 2.99 -3.59
N SER A 99 -19.47 3.79 -2.69
CA SER A 99 -20.21 4.46 -1.64
C SER A 99 -19.74 5.89 -1.42
N GLU A 100 -20.69 6.82 -1.48
CA GLU A 100 -20.42 8.21 -1.14
C GLU A 100 -20.17 8.38 0.38
N GLU A 101 -20.75 7.52 1.22
CA GLU A 101 -20.55 7.53 2.68
C GLU A 101 -19.09 7.25 3.06
N SER A 102 -18.38 6.45 2.26
CA SER A 102 -16.94 6.20 2.41
C SER A 102 -16.07 7.17 1.62
N LEU A 103 -16.65 8.25 1.06
CA LEU A 103 -16.00 9.19 0.16
C LEU A 103 -15.32 8.47 -1.02
N PHE A 104 -16.04 7.53 -1.63
CA PHE A 104 -15.56 6.75 -2.78
C PHE A 104 -14.19 6.08 -2.52
N SER A 105 -14.01 5.55 -1.30
CA SER A 105 -12.71 5.11 -0.79
C SER A 105 -12.78 3.86 0.09
N LEU A 106 -11.68 3.12 0.13
CA LEU A 106 -11.44 1.95 0.98
C LEU A 106 -10.10 2.05 1.71
N ALA A 107 -9.94 1.26 2.78
CA ALA A 107 -8.65 1.09 3.44
C ALA A 107 -7.64 0.43 2.49
N HIS A 108 -6.41 0.97 2.43
CA HIS A 108 -5.39 0.50 1.49
C HIS A 108 -4.58 -0.71 1.98
N GLY A 109 -4.72 -1.18 3.23
CA GLY A 109 -3.85 -2.20 3.81
C GLY A 109 -4.02 -2.37 5.32
N ALA A 110 -3.31 -3.35 5.91
CA ALA A 110 -3.44 -3.71 7.33
C ALA A 110 -3.14 -2.57 8.32
N GLY A 111 -2.31 -1.60 7.92
CA GLY A 111 -1.83 -0.52 8.80
C GLY A 111 -0.84 -1.01 9.87
N ARG A 112 0.01 -0.09 10.34
CA ARG A 112 1.04 -0.40 11.34
C ARG A 112 0.44 -0.36 12.76
N LYS A 113 0.91 -1.28 13.61
CA LYS A 113 0.72 -1.27 15.06
C LYS A 113 1.83 -0.50 15.78
N TRP A 114 3.04 -0.52 15.23
CA TRP A 114 4.23 0.10 15.83
C TRP A 114 4.90 1.11 14.90
N MET A 115 5.51 2.14 15.49
CA MET A 115 6.42 3.03 14.78
C MET A 115 7.64 2.24 14.28
N ARG A 116 8.21 2.66 13.14
CA ARG A 116 9.39 2.00 12.53
C ARG A 116 10.56 1.90 13.50
N THR A 117 10.89 3.03 14.13
CA THR A 117 12.01 3.18 15.06
C THR A 117 11.94 2.20 16.24
N GLU A 118 10.74 1.85 16.71
CA GLU A 118 10.55 0.94 17.84
C GLU A 118 10.64 -0.55 17.47
N CYS A 119 10.48 -0.89 16.19
CA CYS A 119 10.34 -2.28 15.77
C CYS A 119 11.60 -3.10 16.07
N LYS A 120 12.79 -2.52 15.85
CA LYS A 120 14.07 -3.19 16.09
C LYS A 120 14.27 -3.50 17.56
N ASP A 121 14.01 -2.55 18.45
CA ASP A 121 14.22 -2.73 19.88
C ASP A 121 13.26 -3.77 20.45
N ARG A 122 12.00 -3.77 19.99
CA ARG A 122 10.99 -4.76 20.40
C ARG A 122 11.31 -6.19 19.94
N LEU A 123 11.95 -6.35 18.78
CA LEU A 123 12.09 -7.65 18.11
C LEU A 123 13.50 -8.23 18.17
N SER A 124 14.54 -7.42 18.28
CA SER A 124 15.94 -7.88 18.21
C SER A 124 16.34 -8.81 19.36
N ALA A 125 15.69 -8.68 20.52
CA ALA A 125 15.88 -9.61 21.64
C ALA A 125 15.23 -10.99 21.40
N LYS A 126 14.27 -11.10 20.47
CA LYS A 126 13.46 -12.31 20.24
C LYS A 126 13.80 -13.00 18.92
N PHE A 127 14.23 -12.23 17.92
CA PHE A 127 14.46 -12.72 16.57
C PHE A 127 15.77 -12.18 16.03
N THR A 128 16.56 -13.07 15.42
CA THR A 128 17.69 -12.71 14.58
C THR A 128 17.20 -12.27 13.19
N PRO A 129 18.00 -11.47 12.44
CA PRO A 129 17.65 -11.13 11.06
C PRO A 129 17.44 -12.38 10.20
N ARG A 130 18.25 -13.43 10.42
CA ARG A 130 18.14 -14.70 9.70
C ARG A 130 16.79 -15.40 9.93
N GLN A 131 16.27 -15.38 11.16
CA GLN A 131 14.94 -15.92 11.47
C GLN A 131 13.84 -15.12 10.78
N LEU A 132 14.02 -13.80 10.66
CA LEU A 132 13.07 -12.93 9.98
C LEU A 132 13.07 -13.06 8.45
N CYS A 133 14.05 -13.75 7.86
CA CYS A 133 14.07 -14.09 6.43
C CYS A 133 13.04 -15.16 6.04
N ARG A 134 12.36 -15.80 7.00
CA ARG A 134 11.27 -16.74 6.75
C ARG A 134 10.08 -16.41 7.64
N THR A 135 8.88 -16.35 7.08
CA THR A 135 7.67 -16.03 7.84
C THR A 135 7.06 -17.28 8.46
N GLY A 136 6.10 -17.11 9.39
CA GLY A 136 5.33 -18.22 9.94
C GLY A 136 4.57 -19.03 8.87
N MET A 137 4.20 -18.40 7.75
CA MET A 137 3.61 -19.07 6.60
C MET A 137 4.64 -19.72 5.66
N GLY A 138 5.92 -19.76 6.03
CA GLY A 138 6.99 -20.36 5.22
C GLY A 138 7.47 -19.52 4.04
N SER A 139 6.92 -18.32 3.83
CA SER A 139 7.32 -17.41 2.75
C SER A 139 8.74 -16.88 2.98
N ARG A 140 9.46 -16.60 1.90
CA ARG A 140 10.85 -16.12 1.95
C ARG A 140 10.90 -14.60 1.88
N VAL A 141 11.76 -13.99 2.69
CA VAL A 141 12.00 -12.55 2.68
C VAL A 141 13.45 -12.28 2.30
N ILE A 142 13.62 -11.50 1.23
CA ILE A 142 14.91 -11.02 0.76
C ILE A 142 15.01 -9.55 1.16
N CYS A 143 15.82 -9.28 2.18
CA CYS A 143 16.13 -7.94 2.65
C CYS A 143 17.59 -7.89 3.06
N ARG A 144 18.38 -7.01 2.43
CA ARG A 144 19.80 -6.83 2.75
C ARG A 144 20.01 -5.87 3.93
N ASP A 145 19.02 -5.00 4.17
CA ASP A 145 19.04 -4.03 5.24
C ASP A 145 18.64 -4.68 6.57
N ARG A 146 19.57 -4.66 7.52
CA ARG A 146 19.42 -5.28 8.84
C ARG A 146 18.42 -4.56 9.74
N GLN A 147 18.16 -3.28 9.51
CA GLN A 147 17.18 -2.52 10.26
C GLN A 147 15.79 -2.71 9.64
N LEU A 148 15.69 -2.55 8.32
CA LEU A 148 14.42 -2.66 7.58
C LEU A 148 13.73 -4.01 7.77
N ILE A 149 14.50 -5.10 7.92
CA ILE A 149 13.93 -6.44 8.15
C ILE A 149 13.11 -6.53 9.45
N TYR A 150 13.46 -5.73 10.46
CA TYR A 150 12.69 -5.61 11.70
C TYR A 150 11.51 -4.65 11.54
N GLU A 151 11.74 -3.50 10.89
CA GLU A 151 10.71 -2.48 10.68
C GLU A 151 9.49 -3.02 9.94
N GLU A 152 9.70 -3.97 9.04
CA GLU A 152 8.63 -4.54 8.21
C GLU A 152 8.21 -5.93 8.70
N ALA A 153 8.57 -6.33 9.92
CA ALA A 153 8.20 -7.62 10.49
C ALA A 153 6.66 -7.76 10.66
N PRO A 154 6.08 -8.95 10.46
CA PRO A 154 4.62 -9.15 10.57
C PRO A 154 4.01 -8.64 11.88
N GLN A 155 4.75 -8.78 12.98
CA GLN A 155 4.34 -8.34 14.32
C GLN A 155 4.13 -6.82 14.43
N ALA A 156 4.70 -6.03 13.52
CA ALA A 156 4.56 -4.58 13.48
C ALA A 156 3.25 -4.11 12.81
N TYR A 157 2.43 -5.03 12.28
CA TYR A 157 1.19 -4.74 11.57
C TYR A 157 -0.03 -5.28 12.32
N LYS A 158 -1.20 -4.73 12.02
CA LYS A 158 -2.48 -5.34 12.41
C LYS A 158 -2.76 -6.57 11.54
N SER A 159 -3.73 -7.39 11.94
CA SER A 159 -4.21 -8.50 11.10
C SER A 159 -4.90 -7.93 9.86
N ILE A 160 -4.56 -8.44 8.67
CA ILE A 160 -5.27 -8.05 7.45
C ILE A 160 -6.75 -8.48 7.50
N ASP A 161 -7.04 -9.65 8.09
CA ASP A 161 -8.40 -10.18 8.16
C ASP A 161 -9.31 -9.23 8.94
N SER A 162 -8.82 -8.65 10.04
CA SER A 162 -9.58 -7.64 10.80
C SER A 162 -9.97 -6.40 9.99
N VAL A 163 -9.16 -6.02 8.98
CA VAL A 163 -9.49 -4.88 8.11
C VAL A 163 -10.51 -5.31 7.06
N VAL A 164 -10.33 -6.49 6.47
CA VAL A 164 -11.22 -7.02 5.43
C VAL A 164 -12.59 -7.34 5.99
N ASP A 165 -12.66 -7.99 7.16
CA ASP A 165 -13.91 -8.31 7.85
C ASP A 165 -14.69 -7.03 8.17
N CYS A 166 -14.04 -6.00 8.73
CA CYS A 166 -14.68 -4.71 8.98
C CYS A 166 -15.25 -4.07 7.71
N LEU A 167 -14.53 -4.11 6.58
CA LEU A 167 -15.02 -3.55 5.32
C LEU A 167 -16.19 -4.37 4.75
N ALA A 168 -16.15 -5.69 4.89
CA ALA A 168 -17.21 -6.59 4.44
C ALA A 168 -18.48 -6.42 5.29
N ASP A 169 -18.33 -6.36 6.62
CA ASP A 169 -19.41 -6.14 7.58
C ASP A 169 -20.07 -4.77 7.37
N ALA A 170 -19.29 -3.75 7.00
CA ALA A 170 -19.79 -2.43 6.61
C ALA A 170 -20.44 -2.40 5.21
N GLY A 171 -20.48 -3.53 4.48
CA GLY A 171 -21.04 -3.61 3.13
C GLY A 171 -20.24 -2.88 2.06
N LEU A 172 -18.99 -2.52 2.32
CA LEU A 172 -18.14 -1.73 1.42
C LEU A 172 -17.38 -2.59 0.40
N ILE A 173 -17.25 -3.89 0.63
CA ILE A 173 -16.54 -4.80 -0.25
C ILE A 173 -17.22 -6.17 -0.36
N THR A 174 -16.91 -6.87 -1.45
CA THR A 174 -17.06 -8.33 -1.56
C THR A 174 -15.67 -8.94 -1.75
N PRO A 175 -15.20 -9.84 -0.87
CA PRO A 175 -13.94 -10.56 -1.08
C PRO A 175 -13.99 -11.40 -2.36
N VAL A 176 -12.92 -11.37 -3.16
CA VAL A 176 -12.82 -12.09 -4.45
C VAL A 176 -11.77 -13.19 -4.38
N ALA A 177 -10.58 -12.89 -3.87
CA ALA A 177 -9.52 -13.86 -3.71
C ALA A 177 -8.61 -13.50 -2.54
N CYS A 178 -8.02 -14.52 -1.93
CA CYS A 178 -7.00 -14.39 -0.91
C CYS A 178 -5.65 -14.86 -1.48
N LEU A 179 -4.63 -14.00 -1.40
CA LEU A 179 -3.29 -14.24 -1.94
C LEU A 179 -2.31 -14.50 -0.80
N ARG A 180 -1.72 -15.69 -0.80
CA ARG A 180 -0.66 -16.05 0.14
C ARG A 180 0.71 -15.59 -0.39
N PRO A 181 1.51 -14.85 0.40
CA PRO A 181 2.85 -14.45 -0.03
C PRO A 181 3.77 -15.68 -0.11
N VAL A 182 4.55 -15.77 -1.19
CA VAL A 182 5.60 -16.79 -1.39
C VAL A 182 6.99 -16.17 -1.23
N LEU A 183 7.16 -14.96 -1.78
CA LEU A 183 8.41 -14.21 -1.76
C LEU A 183 8.11 -12.74 -1.45
N THR A 184 8.91 -12.12 -0.60
CA THR A 184 8.92 -10.68 -0.35
C THR A 184 10.32 -10.14 -0.63
N LEU A 185 10.41 -9.12 -1.47
CA LEU A 185 11.64 -8.34 -1.68
C LEU A 185 11.49 -6.98 -0.99
N LYS A 186 12.45 -6.63 -0.13
CA LYS A 186 12.52 -5.32 0.55
C LYS A 186 13.91 -4.72 0.38
N THR A 187 13.95 -3.45 0.00
CA THR A 187 15.18 -2.67 -0.17
C THR A 187 14.96 -1.27 0.42
N SER A 188 16.02 -0.68 0.97
CA SER A 188 16.03 0.72 1.40
C SER A 188 16.09 1.70 0.22
N GLY A 189 16.34 1.21 -1.00
CA GLY A 189 16.51 2.05 -2.20
C GLY A 189 17.90 2.67 -2.30
N GLU A 190 18.74 2.53 -1.28
CA GLU A 190 20.15 2.92 -1.33
C GLU A 190 20.91 1.95 -2.24
N LYS A 191 21.85 2.48 -3.03
CA LYS A 191 22.78 1.64 -3.79
C LYS A 191 23.54 0.80 -2.75
N SER A 192 23.43 -0.52 -2.84
CA SER A 192 24.42 -1.38 -2.20
C SER A 192 25.77 -0.99 -2.78
N ALA A 193 26.65 -0.41 -1.95
CA ALA A 193 28.04 -0.21 -2.27
C ALA A 193 28.71 -1.55 -2.62
#